data_AF-A0A6I6L7J3-F1
#
_entry.id   AF-A0A6I6L7J3-F1
#
_cell.length_a   1.000
_cell.length_b   1.000
_cell.length_c   1.000
_cell.angle_alpha   90.00
_cell.angle_beta   90.00
_cell.angle_gamma   90.00
#
_symmetry.space_group_name_H-M   'P 1'
#
loop_
_entity.id
_entity.type
_entity.pdbx_description
1 polymer ?
#
loop_
_entity_poly.entity_id
_entity_poly.type
_entity_poly.pdbx_seq_one_letter_code
_entity_poly.pdbx_strand_id
1 'polypeptide(L)'
;MTDFSQIAADYLAGQAERDATADVEIAKMKSLLLLHFKAHGIATIEIRFDGYGDSGAIEQTTFFGADGKVVDCPDIAVAREGRDDAKLASLLEDFAYEVLERHHDGWEINDGGFGELLIDVAEENFQLDCNLRFTSYNSHSTEF
;
A
#
# COMPACT_ATOMS: atom_id res chain seq x y z
N MET A 1 27.99 24.90 16.06
CA MET A 1 26.56 24.83 16.43
C MET A 1 25.86 24.49 15.13
N THR A 2 25.45 23.24 14.95
CA THR A 2 24.78 22.82 13.71
C THR A 2 23.49 23.60 13.59
N ASP A 3 23.29 24.27 12.46
CA ASP A 3 22.09 25.05 12.24
C ASP A 3 20.91 24.09 12.07
N PHE A 4 20.05 24.02 13.09
CA PHE A 4 18.86 23.17 13.08
C PHE A 4 17.96 23.45 11.89
N SER A 5 17.96 24.68 11.37
CA SER A 5 17.22 25.04 10.16
C SER A 5 17.82 24.40 8.91
N GLN A 6 19.15 24.31 8.81
CA GLN A 6 19.82 23.62 7.70
C GLN A 6 19.56 22.11 7.75
N ILE A 7 19.63 21.48 8.93
CA ILE A 7 19.31 20.05 9.09
C ILE A 7 17.86 19.75 8.68
N ALA A 8 16.91 20.59 9.10
CA ALA A 8 15.51 20.42 8.73
C ALA A 8 15.29 20.57 7.21
N ALA A 9 15.95 21.54 6.58
CA ALA A 9 15.88 21.73 5.13
C ALA A 9 16.45 20.52 4.36
N ASP A 10 17.61 20.01 4.78
CA ASP A 10 18.25 18.84 4.17
C ASP A 10 17.37 17.57 4.35
N TYR A 11 16.75 17.42 5.52
CA TYR A 11 15.82 16.32 5.79
C TYR A 11 14.58 16.37 4.90
N LEU A 12 13.95 17.54 4.79
CA LEU A 12 12.76 17.75 3.95
C LEU A 12 13.08 17.55 2.47
N ALA A 13 14.23 18.04 2.00
CA ALA A 13 14.70 17.80 0.63
C ALA A 13 14.91 16.31 0.36
N GLY A 14 15.54 15.60 1.32
CA GLY A 14 15.72 14.16 1.23
C GLY A 14 14.40 13.38 1.28
N GLN A 15 13.41 13.82 2.04
CA GLN A 15 12.06 13.22 2.01
C GLN A 15 11.39 13.44 0.67
N ALA A 16 11.39 14.66 0.14
CA ALA A 16 10.77 14.97 -1.15
C ALA A 16 11.38 14.14 -2.31
N GLU A 17 12.70 13.91 -2.29
CA GLU A 17 13.37 13.06 -3.29
C GLU A 17 12.96 11.58 -3.17
N ARG A 18 12.83 11.07 -1.95
CA ARG A 18 12.32 9.71 -1.69
C ARG A 18 10.87 9.55 -2.13
N ASP A 19 10.02 10.51 -1.79
CA ASP A 19 8.61 10.52 -2.18
C ASP A 19 8.45 10.55 -3.71
N ALA A 20 9.22 11.41 -4.39
CA ALA A 20 9.21 11.46 -5.85
C ALA A 20 9.68 10.14 -6.49
N THR A 21 10.65 9.46 -5.87
CA THR A 21 11.13 8.16 -6.32
C THR A 21 10.06 7.08 -6.13
N ALA A 22 9.39 7.06 -4.97
CA ALA A 22 8.28 6.15 -4.68
C ALA A 22 7.12 6.37 -5.66
N ASP A 23 6.73 7.63 -5.91
CA ASP A 23 5.65 7.98 -6.85
C ASP A 23 5.95 7.44 -8.27
N VAL A 24 7.20 7.51 -8.71
CA VAL A 24 7.63 6.95 -10.01
C VAL A 24 7.54 5.42 -10.03
N GLU A 25 7.98 4.73 -8.98
CA GLU A 25 7.89 3.26 -8.90
C GLU A 25 6.43 2.80 -8.83
N ILE A 26 5.60 3.43 -7.98
CA ILE A 26 4.16 3.19 -7.86
C ILE A 26 3.48 3.35 -9.23
N ALA A 27 3.79 4.41 -9.98
CA ALA A 27 3.22 4.63 -11.31
C ALA A 27 3.62 3.54 -12.32
N LYS A 28 4.86 3.05 -12.26
CA LYS A 28 5.34 1.93 -13.10
C LYS A 28 4.62 0.63 -12.76
N MET A 29 4.56 0.28 -11.47
CA MET A 29 3.86 -0.92 -11.00
C MET A 29 2.38 -0.86 -11.37
N LYS A 30 1.70 0.28 -11.12
CA LYS A 30 0.30 0.50 -11.50
C LYS A 30 0.05 0.19 -12.99
N SER A 31 0.92 0.70 -13.86
CA SER A 31 0.79 0.50 -15.31
C SER A 31 0.98 -0.97 -15.73
N LEU A 32 1.95 -1.66 -15.13
CA LEU A 32 2.18 -3.09 -15.38
C LEU A 32 1.02 -3.95 -14.86
N LEU A 33 0.51 -3.65 -13.67
CA LEU A 33 -0.62 -4.35 -13.07
C LEU A 33 -1.88 -4.21 -13.93
N LEU A 34 -2.24 -2.98 -14.32
CA LEU A 34 -3.40 -2.72 -15.18
C LEU A 34 -3.30 -3.46 -16.52
N LEU A 35 -2.12 -3.45 -17.15
CA LEU A 35 -1.88 -4.15 -18.41
C LEU A 35 -2.22 -5.64 -18.29
N HIS A 36 -1.68 -6.31 -17.27
CA HIS A 36 -1.85 -7.75 -17.10
C HIS A 36 -3.25 -8.12 -16.62
N PHE A 37 -3.82 -7.38 -15.66
CA PHE A 37 -5.18 -7.64 -15.19
C PHE A 37 -6.23 -7.47 -16.30
N LYS A 38 -6.09 -6.43 -17.15
CA LYS A 38 -6.94 -6.27 -18.34
C LYS A 38 -6.80 -7.45 -19.30
N ALA A 39 -5.57 -7.87 -19.59
CA ALA A 39 -5.31 -8.99 -20.51
C ALA A 39 -5.89 -10.32 -20.01
N HIS A 40 -5.99 -10.50 -18.69
CA HIS A 40 -6.52 -11.71 -18.06
C HIS A 40 -7.98 -11.62 -17.62
N GLY A 41 -8.68 -10.53 -17.93
CA GLY A 41 -10.11 -10.38 -17.65
C GLY A 41 -10.46 -10.19 -16.17
N ILE A 42 -9.50 -9.74 -15.36
CA ILE A 42 -9.75 -9.30 -13.98
C ILE A 42 -10.35 -7.91 -14.04
N ALA A 43 -11.51 -7.73 -13.41
CA ALA A 43 -12.25 -6.47 -13.39
C ALA A 43 -12.04 -5.69 -12.09
N THR A 44 -12.08 -6.39 -10.95
CA THR A 44 -11.95 -5.79 -9.62
C THR A 44 -11.00 -6.60 -8.76
N ILE A 45 -10.25 -5.93 -7.90
CA ILE A 45 -9.34 -6.56 -6.95
C ILE A 45 -9.55 -5.90 -5.58
N GLU A 46 -9.73 -6.73 -4.57
CA GLU A 46 -9.87 -6.30 -3.17
C GLU A 46 -8.67 -6.84 -2.39
N ILE A 47 -7.90 -5.95 -1.78
CA ILE A 47 -6.73 -6.28 -0.97
C ILE A 47 -6.99 -5.80 0.44
N ARG A 48 -7.07 -6.72 1.40
CA ARG A 48 -7.28 -6.40 2.82
C ARG A 48 -5.97 -6.51 3.57
N PHE A 49 -5.72 -5.55 4.45
CA PHE A 49 -4.52 -5.50 5.28
C PHE A 49 -4.89 -5.24 6.74
N ASP A 50 -4.07 -5.76 7.65
CA ASP A 50 -4.19 -5.55 9.09
C ASP A 50 -2.80 -5.57 9.74
N GLY A 51 -2.63 -4.71 10.74
CA GLY A 51 -1.37 -4.47 11.41
C GLY A 51 -1.61 -3.96 12.83
N TYR A 52 -0.74 -4.42 13.72
CA TYR A 52 -0.74 -4.10 15.15
C TYR A 52 0.62 -4.44 15.76
N GLY A 53 1.08 -3.65 16.72
CA GLY A 53 2.27 -3.96 17.50
C GLY A 53 3.54 -3.99 16.66
N ASP A 54 3.66 -3.06 15.71
CA ASP A 54 4.81 -2.90 14.82
C ASP A 54 4.96 -4.07 13.83
N SER A 55 3.86 -4.74 13.53
CA SER A 55 3.79 -5.83 12.54
C SER A 55 2.49 -5.71 11.77
N GLY A 56 2.57 -5.83 10.45
CA GLY A 56 1.41 -5.81 9.57
C GLY A 56 1.64 -6.66 8.34
N ALA A 57 0.54 -7.09 7.75
CA ALA A 57 0.56 -7.87 6.52
C ALA A 57 -0.65 -7.55 5.63
N ILE A 58 -0.49 -7.86 4.35
CA ILE A 58 -1.65 -8.13 3.50
C ILE A 58 -2.27 -9.45 3.97
N GLU A 59 -3.49 -9.37 4.48
CA GLU A 59 -4.23 -10.51 5.05
C GLU A 59 -4.94 -11.33 3.95
N GLN A 60 -5.44 -10.64 2.93
CA GLN A 60 -6.21 -11.27 1.86
C GLN A 60 -6.12 -10.49 0.56
N THR A 61 -6.06 -11.19 -0.55
CA THR A 61 -6.27 -10.62 -1.88
C THR A 61 -7.30 -11.45 -2.63
N THR A 62 -8.35 -10.80 -3.12
CA THR A 62 -9.43 -11.43 -3.87
C THR A 62 -9.57 -10.78 -5.23
N PHE A 63 -9.67 -11.58 -6.28
CA PHE A 63 -9.81 -11.12 -7.66
C PHE A 63 -11.21 -11.45 -8.17
N PHE A 64 -11.80 -10.52 -8.90
CA PHE A 64 -13.13 -10.67 -9.48
C PHE A 64 -13.09 -10.48 -10.99
N GLY A 65 -13.76 -11.38 -11.71
CA GLY A 65 -14.03 -11.20 -13.14
C GLY A 65 -15.15 -10.18 -13.39
N ALA A 66 -15.38 -9.84 -14.65
CA ALA A 66 -16.42 -8.89 -15.04
C ALA A 66 -17.86 -9.30 -14.65
N ASP A 67 -18.09 -10.58 -14.36
CA ASP A 67 -19.37 -11.10 -13.88
C ASP A 67 -19.50 -11.05 -12.34
N GLY A 68 -18.53 -10.44 -11.64
CA GLY A 68 -18.48 -10.32 -10.19
C GLY A 68 -18.13 -11.62 -9.46
N LYS A 69 -17.75 -12.68 -10.18
CA LYS A 69 -17.32 -13.93 -9.53
C LYS A 69 -15.85 -13.88 -9.19
N VAL A 70 -15.51 -14.56 -8.10
CA VAL A 70 -14.12 -14.78 -7.70
C VAL A 70 -13.40 -15.60 -8.77
N VAL A 71 -12.23 -15.13 -9.16
CA VAL A 71 -11.32 -15.80 -10.10
C VAL A 71 -9.94 -15.94 -9.47
N ASP A 72 -9.14 -16.88 -9.97
CA ASP A 72 -7.76 -17.03 -9.53
C ASP A 72 -6.86 -15.96 -10.14
N CYS A 73 -5.83 -15.56 -9.41
CA CYS A 73 -4.77 -14.73 -9.96
C CYS A 73 -3.99 -15.53 -11.03
N PRO A 74 -3.73 -14.95 -12.22
CA PRO A 74 -2.89 -15.57 -13.22
C PRO A 74 -1.48 -15.85 -12.69
N ASP A 75 -1.03 -17.11 -12.74
CA ASP A 75 0.35 -17.48 -12.39
C ASP A 75 1.30 -17.19 -13.56
N ILE A 76 1.60 -15.91 -13.74
CA ILE A 76 2.51 -15.41 -14.78
C ILE A 76 3.68 -14.64 -14.15
N ALA A 77 4.81 -14.65 -14.85
CA ALA A 77 5.93 -13.76 -14.58
C ALA A 77 5.76 -12.45 -15.35
N VAL A 78 5.99 -11.33 -14.67
CA VAL A 78 5.94 -9.98 -15.21
C VAL A 78 7.37 -9.43 -15.23
N ALA A 79 7.84 -9.09 -16.43
CA ALA A 79 9.14 -8.48 -16.61
C ALA A 79 9.17 -7.05 -16.04
N ARG A 80 10.23 -6.73 -15.29
CA ARG A 80 10.45 -5.41 -14.69
C ARG A 80 11.76 -4.82 -15.21
N GLU A 81 11.75 -3.54 -15.57
CA GLU A 81 12.96 -2.88 -16.06
C GLU A 81 14.01 -2.79 -14.94
N GLY A 82 15.20 -3.33 -15.19
CA GLY A 82 16.33 -3.26 -14.24
C GLY A 82 16.16 -4.11 -12.98
N ARG A 83 15.19 -5.03 -12.95
CA ARG A 83 14.96 -5.98 -11.86
C ARG A 83 14.68 -7.37 -12.42
N ASP A 84 14.72 -8.38 -11.57
CA ASP A 84 14.29 -9.72 -11.94
C ASP A 84 12.77 -9.76 -12.17
N ASP A 85 12.33 -10.71 -13.00
CA ASP A 85 10.92 -10.96 -13.24
C ASP A 85 10.22 -11.34 -11.92
N ALA A 86 9.03 -10.78 -11.70
CA ALA A 86 8.23 -11.05 -10.51
C ALA A 86 6.92 -11.75 -10.89
N LYS A 87 6.39 -12.61 -10.02
CA LYS A 87 5.02 -13.09 -10.20
C LYS A 87 4.04 -11.92 -10.13
N LEU A 88 2.97 -11.96 -10.93
CA LEU A 88 1.95 -10.92 -10.92
C LEU A 88 1.36 -10.67 -9.51
N ALA A 89 1.12 -11.73 -8.75
CA ALA A 89 0.66 -11.64 -7.37
C ALA A 89 1.68 -10.92 -6.45
N SER A 90 2.97 -11.23 -6.58
CA SER A 90 4.02 -10.57 -5.80
C SER A 90 4.19 -9.10 -6.19
N LEU A 91 4.07 -8.78 -7.49
CA LEU A 91 4.08 -7.39 -7.95
C LEU A 91 2.90 -6.59 -7.37
N LEU A 92 1.72 -7.21 -7.24
CA LEU A 92 0.55 -6.59 -6.63
C LEU A 92 0.74 -6.35 -5.13
N GLU A 93 1.33 -7.32 -4.43
CA GLU A 93 1.65 -7.22 -3.01
C GLU A 93 2.70 -6.13 -2.75
N ASP A 94 3.79 -6.10 -3.52
CA ASP A 94 4.79 -5.02 -3.49
C ASP A 94 4.10 -3.65 -3.68
N PHE A 95 3.22 -3.55 -4.69
CA PHE A 95 2.48 -2.33 -4.95
C PHE A 95 1.61 -1.91 -3.76
N ALA A 96 0.92 -2.85 -3.12
CA ALA A 96 0.07 -2.58 -1.96
C ALA A 96 0.90 -2.01 -0.78
N TYR A 97 2.06 -2.59 -0.49
CA TYR A 97 2.95 -2.06 0.55
C TYR A 97 3.52 -0.68 0.19
N GLU A 98 3.91 -0.47 -1.06
CA GLU A 98 4.45 0.83 -1.51
C GLU A 98 3.40 1.94 -1.42
N VAL A 99 2.13 1.68 -1.76
CA VAL A 99 1.07 2.69 -1.59
C VAL A 99 0.68 2.90 -0.12
N LEU A 100 0.74 1.86 0.71
CA LEU A 100 0.55 1.98 2.16
C LEU A 100 1.64 2.86 2.77
N GLU A 101 2.91 2.57 2.53
CA GLU A 101 4.03 3.38 3.01
C GLU A 101 3.95 4.82 2.50
N ARG A 102 3.52 5.01 1.25
CA ARG A 102 3.44 6.34 0.63
C ARG A 102 2.34 7.24 1.20
N HIS A 103 1.24 6.66 1.66
CA HIS A 103 0.02 7.41 2.04
C HIS A 103 -0.38 7.26 3.51
N HIS A 104 0.02 6.16 4.14
CA HIS A 104 -0.30 5.77 5.51
C HIS A 104 0.93 5.10 6.15
N ASP A 105 2.04 5.82 6.20
CA ASP A 105 3.27 5.35 6.84
C ASP A 105 3.03 4.98 8.31
N GLY A 106 3.63 3.88 8.75
CA GLY A 106 3.47 3.39 10.12
C GLY A 106 2.07 2.94 10.50
N TRP A 107 1.23 2.58 9.53
CA TRP A 107 -0.12 2.05 9.75
C TRP A 107 -0.17 0.85 10.71
N GLU A 108 0.91 0.09 10.83
CA GLU A 108 1.04 -1.09 11.68
C GLU A 108 1.55 -0.78 13.10
N ILE A 109 2.00 0.45 13.35
CA ILE A 109 2.75 0.82 14.56
C ILE A 109 1.82 0.99 15.77
N ASN A 110 2.27 0.50 16.93
CA ASN A 110 1.52 0.57 18.20
C ASN A 110 0.12 -0.05 18.11
N ASP A 111 -0.92 0.78 18.22
CA ASP A 111 -2.32 0.36 18.09
C ASP A 111 -2.64 -0.13 16.67
N GLY A 112 -1.80 0.22 15.69
CA GLY A 112 -1.86 -0.24 14.33
C GLY A 112 -3.10 0.24 13.57
N GLY A 113 -3.47 -0.51 12.55
CA GLY A 113 -4.41 -0.06 11.54
C GLY A 113 -4.79 -1.18 10.59
N PHE A 114 -5.91 -0.99 9.92
CA PHE A 114 -6.46 -1.98 9.00
C PHE A 114 -7.28 -1.30 7.93
N GLY A 115 -7.48 -1.99 6.81
CA GLY A 115 -8.22 -1.40 5.72
C GLY A 115 -8.24 -2.24 4.47
N GLU A 116 -8.51 -1.55 3.37
CA GLU A 116 -8.67 -2.16 2.07
C GLU A 116 -8.10 -1.27 0.96
N LEU A 117 -7.46 -1.89 -0.02
CA LEU A 117 -7.14 -1.31 -1.31
C LEU A 117 -8.05 -1.96 -2.35
N LEU A 118 -8.95 -1.15 -2.92
CA LEU A 118 -9.85 -1.52 -3.99
C LEU A 118 -9.30 -1.02 -5.33
N ILE A 119 -9.20 -1.93 -6.30
CA ILE A 119 -8.74 -1.63 -7.65
C ILE A 119 -9.88 -1.92 -8.63
N ASP A 120 -10.35 -0.89 -9.32
CA ASP A 120 -11.19 -1.04 -10.50
C ASP A 120 -10.30 -0.95 -11.74
N VAL A 121 -10.19 -2.08 -12.46
CA VAL A 121 -9.29 -2.20 -13.60
C VAL A 121 -9.82 -1.46 -14.83
N ALA A 122 -11.14 -1.38 -15.00
CA ALA A 122 -11.76 -0.71 -16.15
C ALA A 122 -11.64 0.82 -16.03
N GLU A 123 -11.95 1.34 -14.86
CA GLU A 123 -11.87 2.77 -14.53
C GLU A 123 -10.44 3.23 -14.19
N GLU A 124 -9.49 2.29 -14.07
CA GLU A 124 -8.11 2.53 -13.62
C GLU A 124 -8.04 3.26 -12.26
N ASN A 125 -9.07 3.03 -11.44
CA ASN A 125 -9.26 3.65 -10.14
C ASN A 125 -8.67 2.76 -9.04
N PHE A 126 -7.93 3.38 -8.13
CA PHE A 126 -7.26 2.73 -7.00
C PHE A 126 -7.64 3.52 -5.76
N GLN A 127 -8.40 2.89 -4.88
CA GLN A 127 -8.89 3.51 -3.65
C GLN A 127 -8.30 2.78 -2.46
N LEU A 128 -7.54 3.50 -1.65
CA LEU A 128 -6.95 2.99 -0.41
C LEU A 128 -7.70 3.60 0.77
N ASP A 129 -8.37 2.75 1.53
CA ASP A 129 -9.06 3.12 2.77
C ASP A 129 -8.29 2.54 3.95
N CYS A 130 -7.78 3.41 4.84
CA CYS A 130 -7.02 3.01 6.03
C CYS A 130 -7.68 3.53 7.31
N ASN A 131 -7.89 2.61 8.25
CA ASN A 131 -8.47 2.88 9.57
C ASN A 131 -7.39 2.72 10.63
N LEU A 132 -7.00 3.83 11.26
CA LEU A 132 -6.03 3.82 12.36
C LEU A 132 -6.73 3.55 13.68
N ARG A 133 -6.18 2.64 14.46
CA ARG A 133 -6.63 2.34 15.82
C ARG A 133 -5.92 3.29 16.79
N PHE A 134 -6.58 3.57 17.91
CA PHE A 134 -5.96 4.32 18.99
C PHE A 134 -6.50 3.86 20.35
N THR A 135 -5.64 3.85 21.34
CA THR A 135 -5.99 3.62 22.75
C THR A 135 -6.05 4.95 23.50
N SER A 136 -7.12 5.17 24.26
CA SER A 136 -7.30 6.35 25.12
C SER A 136 -7.73 5.95 26.52
N TYR A 137 -7.33 6.72 27.53
CA TYR A 137 -7.73 6.52 28.91
C TYR A 137 -8.12 7.84 29.58
N ASN A 138 -9.06 7.77 30.52
CA ASN A 138 -9.42 8.87 31.40
C ASN A 138 -9.11 8.46 32.85
N SER A 139 -8.31 9.25 33.55
CA SER A 139 -7.83 8.95 34.90
C SER A 139 -8.19 10.08 35.86
N HIS A 140 -8.73 9.70 37.02
CA HIS A 140 -9.06 10.61 38.10
C HIS A 140 -8.44 10.08 39.39
N SER A 141 -7.82 10.96 40.17
CA SER A 141 -7.30 10.65 41.50
C SER A 141 -7.92 11.62 42.50
N THR A 142 -8.43 11.08 43.60
CA THR A 142 -8.97 11.85 44.73
C THR A 142 -8.36 11.30 46.00
N GLU A 143 -7.56 12.11 46.70
CA GLU A 143 -7.09 11.80 48.05
C GLU A 143 -8.16 12.21 49.08
N PHE A 144 -8.28 11.45 50.16
CA PHE A 144 -9.23 11.65 51.26
C PHE A 144 -8.51 11.69 52.61
#